data_AF-A7ILN0-F1
#
_entry.id   AF-A7ILN0-F1
#
_cell.length_a   1.000
_cell.length_b   1.000
_cell.length_c   1.000
_cell.angle_alpha   90.00
_cell.angle_beta   90.00
_cell.angle_gamma   90.00
#
_symmetry.space_group_name_H-M   'P 1'
#
loop_
_entity.id
_entity.type
_entity.pdbx_description
1 polymer ?
#
loop_
_entity_poly.entity_id
_entity_poly.type
_entity_poly.pdbx_seq_one_letter_code
_entity_poly.pdbx_strand_id
1 'polypeptide(L)'
;MIMSTIYSAEEDRLIAKLFHAGLRDNEIASEMLKSGYSRTVTAIQCRRSDLNMLRKRGSGGPGSAWIDAEKDIAKAGLDSGKAASEIAKDLREAGYMRGSHSVRRLLEVLRLDEPQGARKAAEKRMAMKADEAFRAAMKAAHPNIKDGFAATEPSRSVPLRSLPATIFSSTGVMS
;
A
#
# COMPACT_ATOMS: atom_id res chain seq x y z
N MET A 1 23.10 7.17 -34.04
CA MET A 1 22.88 8.61 -34.27
C MET A 1 21.99 9.13 -33.15
N ILE A 2 22.55 9.77 -32.12
CA ILE A 2 21.74 10.40 -31.06
C ILE A 2 21.35 11.75 -31.63
N MET A 3 20.17 11.84 -32.25
CA MET A 3 19.60 13.12 -32.64
C MET A 3 19.23 13.86 -31.35
N SER A 4 20.16 14.66 -30.83
CA SER A 4 19.86 15.70 -29.86
C SER A 4 18.85 16.63 -30.51
N THR A 5 17.59 16.37 -30.22
CA THR A 5 16.46 17.15 -30.70
C THR A 5 16.37 18.35 -29.77
N ILE A 6 17.09 19.40 -30.13
CA ILE A 6 17.06 20.67 -29.41
C ILE A 6 15.59 21.13 -29.37
N TYR A 7 15.05 21.23 -28.16
CA TYR A 7 13.73 21.82 -27.93
C TYR A 7 13.87 23.34 -28.05
N SER A 8 12.99 23.96 -28.83
CA SER A 8 12.88 25.42 -28.83
C SER A 8 12.18 25.90 -27.56
N ALA A 9 12.39 27.18 -27.22
CA ALA A 9 11.68 27.80 -26.09
C ALA A 9 10.15 27.83 -26.30
N GLU A 10 9.69 27.81 -27.56
CA GLU A 10 8.27 27.74 -27.90
C GLU A 10 7.69 26.35 -27.64
N GLU A 11 8.43 25.29 -27.97
CA GLU A 11 8.04 23.92 -27.66
C GLU A 11 7.92 23.72 -26.14
N ASP A 12 8.87 24.24 -25.36
CA ASP A 12 8.83 24.14 -23.89
C ASP A 12 7.62 24.86 -23.31
N ARG A 13 7.29 26.06 -23.82
CA ARG A 13 6.08 26.80 -23.42
C ARG A 13 4.81 26.04 -23.77
N LEU A 14 4.76 25.41 -24.94
CA LEU A 14 3.62 24.61 -25.37
C LEU A 14 3.44 23.39 -24.47
N ILE A 15 4.52 22.66 -24.18
CA ILE A 15 4.51 21.52 -23.25
C ILE A 15 4.02 21.97 -21.87
N ALA A 16 4.55 23.08 -21.34
CA ALA A 16 4.15 23.61 -20.04
C ALA A 16 2.66 24.00 -20.03
N LYS A 17 2.19 24.71 -21.06
CA LYS A 17 0.78 25.11 -21.19
C LYS A 17 -0.15 23.90 -21.21
N LEU A 18 0.13 22.92 -22.05
CA LEU A 18 -0.70 21.71 -22.17
C LEU A 18 -0.62 20.84 -20.90
N PHE A 19 0.55 20.80 -20.26
CA PHE A 19 0.74 20.10 -19.00
C PHE A 19 -0.08 20.73 -17.86
N HIS A 20 -0.04 22.06 -17.71
CA HIS A 20 -0.84 22.78 -16.72
C HIS A 20 -2.35 22.74 -17.01
N ALA A 21 -2.74 22.56 -18.27
CA ALA A 21 -4.12 22.26 -18.65
C ALA A 21 -4.56 20.82 -18.27
N GLY A 22 -3.66 20.00 -17.72
CA GLY A 22 -3.97 18.67 -17.17
C GLY A 22 -3.85 17.51 -18.16
N LEU A 23 -3.50 17.78 -19.42
CA LEU A 23 -3.44 16.79 -20.49
C LEU A 23 -2.36 15.74 -20.23
N ARG A 24 -2.65 14.48 -20.55
CA ARG A 24 -1.72 13.36 -20.45
C ARG A 24 -0.64 13.46 -21.52
N ASP A 25 0.50 12.80 -21.31
CA ASP A 25 1.64 12.89 -22.24
C ASP A 25 1.30 12.44 -23.68
N ASN A 26 0.39 11.47 -23.83
CA ASN A 26 -0.12 11.05 -25.15
C ASN A 26 -0.96 12.15 -25.83
N GLU A 27 -1.73 12.91 -25.04
CA GLU A 27 -2.57 14.00 -25.52
C GLU A 27 -1.70 15.22 -25.85
N ILE A 28 -0.70 15.51 -25.01
CA ILE A 28 0.32 16.53 -25.28
C ILE A 28 1.04 16.22 -26.60
N ALA A 29 1.48 14.98 -26.82
CA ALA A 29 2.12 14.57 -28.07
C ALA A 29 1.22 14.81 -29.28
N SER A 30 -0.07 14.52 -29.14
CA SER A 30 -1.06 14.72 -30.20
C SER A 30 -1.30 16.20 -30.51
N GLU A 31 -1.36 17.06 -29.48
CA GLU A 31 -1.51 18.52 -29.65
C GLU A 31 -0.24 19.19 -30.18
N MET A 32 0.94 18.70 -29.79
CA MET A 32 2.21 19.14 -30.35
C MET A 32 2.28 18.82 -31.84
N LEU A 33 1.81 17.63 -32.25
CA LEU A 33 1.77 17.24 -33.66
C LEU A 33 0.87 18.18 -34.49
N LYS A 34 -0.29 18.57 -33.95
CA LYS A 34 -1.17 19.57 -34.59
C LYS A 34 -0.50 20.93 -34.74
N SER A 35 0.39 21.28 -33.83
CA SER A 35 1.18 22.52 -33.84
C SER A 35 2.44 22.41 -34.71
N GLY A 36 2.66 21.28 -35.41
CA GLY A 36 3.80 21.06 -36.29
C GLY A 36 5.03 20.44 -35.62
N TYR A 37 4.96 20.12 -34.32
CA TYR A 37 6.08 19.52 -33.58
C TYR A 37 5.87 18.02 -33.43
N SER A 38 6.72 17.22 -34.08
CA SER A 38 6.72 15.77 -33.92
C SER A 38 7.67 15.35 -32.79
N ARG A 39 7.09 14.98 -31.64
CA ARG A 39 7.84 14.47 -30.48
C ARG A 39 7.22 13.17 -29.99
N THR A 40 8.05 12.22 -29.61
CA THR A 40 7.58 10.98 -28.98
C THR A 40 7.14 11.25 -27.55
N VAL A 41 6.22 10.43 -27.03
CA VAL A 41 5.75 10.52 -25.65
C VAL A 41 6.92 10.45 -24.66
N THR A 42 7.89 9.55 -24.91
CA THR A 42 9.10 9.42 -24.10
C THR A 42 9.95 10.69 -24.13
N ALA A 43 10.11 11.33 -25.29
CA ALA A 43 10.87 12.57 -25.41
C ALA A 43 10.21 13.72 -24.63
N ILE A 44 8.88 13.81 -24.67
CA ILE A 44 8.10 14.78 -23.88
C ILE A 44 8.25 14.50 -22.39
N GLN A 45 8.20 13.25 -21.97
CA GLN A 45 8.40 12.86 -20.57
C GLN A 45 9.79 13.23 -20.04
N CYS A 46 10.84 12.97 -20.82
CA CYS A 46 12.20 13.38 -20.49
C CYS A 46 12.28 14.91 -20.39
N ARG A 47 11.79 15.64 -21.39
CA ARG A 47 11.85 17.11 -21.40
C ARG A 47 11.08 17.73 -20.24
N ARG A 48 9.90 17.20 -19.90
CA ARG A 48 9.14 17.62 -18.73
C ARG A 48 9.90 17.40 -17.43
N SER A 49 10.70 16.34 -17.34
CA SER A 49 11.54 16.06 -16.17
C SER A 49 12.67 17.09 -16.07
N ASP A 50 13.31 17.45 -17.19
CA ASP A 50 14.32 18.51 -17.25
C ASP A 50 13.75 19.88 -16.84
N LEU A 51 12.48 20.14 -17.17
CA LEU A 51 11.75 21.36 -16.82
C LEU A 51 11.14 21.30 -15.39
N ASN A 52 11.44 20.27 -14.59
CA ASN A 52 10.87 20.03 -13.26
C ASN A 52 9.32 19.95 -13.21
N MET A 53 8.69 19.59 -14.33
CA MET A 53 7.23 19.42 -14.46
C MET A 53 6.80 17.98 -14.17
N LEU A 54 7.05 17.55 -12.93
CA LEU A 54 6.71 16.21 -12.48
C LEU A 54 5.24 16.10 -12.08
N ARG A 55 4.53 15.09 -12.61
CA ARG A 55 3.24 14.70 -12.02
C ARG A 55 3.52 14.10 -10.64
N LYS A 56 2.80 14.56 -9.62
CA LYS A 56 2.83 13.93 -8.30
C LYS A 56 2.48 12.45 -8.50
N ARG A 57 3.34 11.51 -8.11
CA ARG A 57 3.07 10.06 -8.23
C ARG A 57 1.78 9.75 -7.48
N GLY A 58 0.67 9.61 -8.20
CA GLY A 58 -0.70 9.54 -7.66
C GLY A 58 -1.73 10.32 -8.48
N SER A 59 -1.31 11.32 -9.27
CA SER A 59 -2.17 12.04 -10.22
C SER A 59 -1.99 11.47 -11.63
N GLY A 60 -2.51 10.26 -11.88
CA GLY A 60 -3.01 9.97 -13.22
C GLY A 60 -4.07 11.03 -13.58
N GLY A 61 -4.46 11.12 -14.86
CA GLY A 61 -5.39 12.16 -15.32
C GLY A 61 -6.75 12.20 -14.59
N PRO A 62 -7.73 12.95 -15.12
CA PRO A 62 -9.06 13.17 -14.50
C PRO A 62 -9.82 11.92 -14.04
N GLY A 63 -9.37 10.71 -14.38
CA GLY A 63 -9.83 9.43 -13.84
C GLY A 63 -8.82 8.68 -12.97
N SER A 64 -7.97 9.32 -12.16
CA SER A 64 -7.05 8.65 -11.21
C SER A 64 -7.13 9.18 -9.79
N ALA A 65 -7.81 10.31 -9.56
CA ALA A 65 -8.25 10.66 -8.23
C ALA A 65 -9.41 9.72 -7.86
N TRP A 66 -9.29 9.02 -6.75
CA TRP A 66 -10.40 8.28 -6.16
C TRP A 66 -11.39 9.28 -5.58
N ILE A 67 -12.61 9.27 -6.08
CA ILE A 67 -13.70 10.12 -5.58
C ILE A 67 -14.23 9.49 -4.28
N ASP A 68 -14.75 10.29 -3.36
CA ASP A 68 -15.22 9.79 -2.06
C ASP A 68 -16.32 8.73 -2.22
N ALA A 69 -17.24 8.89 -3.18
CA ALA A 69 -18.24 7.86 -3.51
C ALA A 69 -17.62 6.52 -3.95
N GLU A 70 -16.51 6.53 -4.71
CA GLU A 70 -15.79 5.31 -5.09
C GLU A 70 -15.12 4.66 -3.87
N LYS A 71 -14.59 5.48 -2.96
CA LYS A 71 -13.98 4.99 -1.72
C LYS A 71 -15.02 4.37 -0.79
N ASP A 72 -16.23 4.93 -0.72
CA ASP A 72 -17.31 4.41 0.11
C ASP A 72 -17.76 3.03 -0.38
N ILE A 73 -17.91 2.83 -1.69
CA ILE A 73 -18.20 1.51 -2.28
C ILE A 73 -17.06 0.53 -1.98
N ALA A 74 -15.82 0.96 -2.17
CA ALA A 74 -14.65 0.12 -1.90
C ALA A 74 -14.53 -0.26 -0.41
N LYS A 75 -14.86 0.66 0.49
CA LYS A 75 -14.85 0.46 1.94
C LYS A 75 -15.98 -0.48 2.37
N ALA A 76 -17.20 -0.28 1.87
CA ALA A 76 -18.32 -1.18 2.15
C ALA A 76 -18.04 -2.62 1.68
N GLY A 77 -17.39 -2.77 0.52
CA GLY A 77 -16.95 -4.07 0.02
C GLY A 77 -15.87 -4.70 0.89
N LEU A 78 -14.92 -3.91 1.39
CA LEU A 78 -13.87 -4.36 2.32
C LEU A 78 -14.45 -4.81 3.65
N ASP A 79 -15.38 -4.04 4.22
CA ASP A 79 -16.06 -4.34 5.49
C ASP A 79 -16.92 -5.60 5.38
N SER A 80 -17.46 -5.88 4.19
CA SER A 80 -18.20 -7.11 3.86
C SER A 80 -17.28 -8.31 3.55
N GLY A 81 -15.95 -8.12 3.55
CA GLY A 81 -14.98 -9.20 3.25
C GLY A 81 -14.88 -9.59 1.78
N LYS A 82 -15.41 -8.79 0.84
CA LYS A 82 -15.37 -9.08 -0.59
C LYS A 82 -13.95 -9.05 -1.15
N ALA A 83 -13.69 -9.85 -2.18
CA ALA A 83 -12.42 -9.80 -2.89
C ALA A 83 -12.30 -8.54 -3.75
N ALA A 84 -11.08 -8.07 -4.01
CA ALA A 84 -10.84 -6.87 -4.83
C ALA A 84 -11.43 -6.97 -6.26
N SER A 85 -11.56 -8.19 -6.79
CA SER A 85 -12.22 -8.46 -8.07
C SER A 85 -13.73 -8.24 -8.03
N GLU A 86 -14.39 -8.53 -6.91
CA GLU A 86 -15.82 -8.32 -6.71
C GLU A 86 -16.12 -6.84 -6.48
N ILE A 87 -15.29 -6.17 -5.68
CA ILE A 87 -15.37 -4.72 -5.48
C ILE A 87 -15.19 -3.97 -6.80
N ALA A 88 -14.31 -4.46 -7.68
CA ALA A 88 -14.18 -3.91 -9.03
C ALA A 88 -15.43 -4.11 -9.91
N LYS A 89 -16.22 -5.18 -9.68
CA LYS A 89 -17.52 -5.37 -10.34
C LYS A 89 -18.56 -4.40 -9.78
N ASP A 90 -18.66 -4.28 -8.46
CA ASP A 90 -19.58 -3.34 -7.79
C ASP A 90 -19.31 -1.89 -8.25
N LEU A 91 -18.04 -1.51 -8.35
CA LEU A 91 -17.65 -0.21 -8.89
C LEU A 91 -18.07 -0.04 -10.35
N ARG A 92 -17.92 -1.09 -11.18
CA ARG A 92 -18.33 -1.06 -12.58
C ARG A 92 -19.86 -0.96 -12.73
N GLU A 93 -20.62 -1.66 -11.89
CA GLU A 93 -22.09 -1.56 -11.83
C GLU A 93 -22.54 -0.15 -11.43
N ALA A 94 -21.81 0.51 -10.54
CA ALA A 94 -22.01 1.90 -10.17
C ALA A 94 -21.49 2.92 -11.22
N GLY A 95 -20.99 2.46 -12.37
CA GLY A 95 -20.49 3.31 -13.46
C GLY A 95 -19.03 3.73 -13.36
N TYR A 96 -18.29 3.25 -12.35
CA TYR A 96 -16.88 3.57 -12.13
C TYR A 96 -15.96 2.51 -12.74
N MET A 97 -15.16 2.91 -13.71
CA MET A 97 -14.22 2.01 -14.40
C MET A 97 -12.89 1.95 -13.65
N ARG A 98 -12.77 1.02 -12.70
CA ARG A 98 -11.54 0.75 -11.94
C ARG A 98 -11.02 -0.67 -12.18
N GLY A 99 -9.73 -0.80 -12.41
CA GLY A 99 -9.07 -2.11 -12.49
C GLY A 99 -8.89 -2.75 -11.12
N SER A 100 -8.85 -4.08 -11.08
CA SER A 100 -8.64 -4.85 -9.84
C SER A 100 -7.33 -4.48 -9.12
N HIS A 101 -6.27 -4.16 -9.87
CA HIS A 101 -4.99 -3.70 -9.31
C HIS A 101 -5.10 -2.34 -8.61
N SER A 102 -5.81 -1.38 -9.21
CA SER A 102 -6.09 -0.08 -8.60
C SER A 102 -6.92 -0.22 -7.32
N VAL A 103 -7.94 -1.07 -7.33
CA VAL A 103 -8.76 -1.37 -6.13
C VAL A 103 -7.89 -1.98 -5.04
N ARG A 104 -7.06 -2.99 -5.36
CA ARG A 104 -6.16 -3.62 -4.39
C ARG A 104 -5.25 -2.59 -3.70
N ARG A 105 -4.66 -1.68 -4.48
CA ARG A 105 -3.81 -0.61 -3.94
C ARG A 105 -4.59 0.35 -3.02
N LEU A 106 -5.84 0.69 -3.36
CA LEU A 106 -6.69 1.48 -2.47
C LEU A 106 -6.99 0.73 -1.18
N LEU A 107 -7.34 -0.55 -1.25
CA LEU A 107 -7.63 -1.38 -0.08
C LEU A 107 -6.42 -1.53 0.84
N GLU A 108 -5.21 -1.63 0.28
CA GLU A 108 -3.97 -1.60 1.05
C GLU A 108 -3.83 -0.29 1.82
N VAL A 109 -4.08 0.86 1.18
CA VAL A 109 -4.06 2.17 1.86
C VAL A 109 -5.14 2.26 2.94
N LEU A 110 -6.38 1.84 2.65
CA LEU A 110 -7.49 1.87 3.62
C LEU A 110 -7.24 0.93 4.82
N ARG A 111 -6.58 -0.21 4.60
CA ARG A 111 -6.15 -1.12 5.68
C ARG A 111 -5.02 -0.55 6.55
N LEU A 112 -4.22 0.37 6.00
CA LEU A 112 -3.15 1.07 6.73
C LEU A 112 -3.69 2.30 7.47
N ASP A 113 -4.73 2.95 6.94
CA ASP A 113 -5.43 4.08 7.57
C ASP A 113 -6.45 3.64 8.62
N GLU A 114 -6.90 2.39 8.61
CA GLU A 114 -7.46 1.80 9.82
C GLU A 114 -6.35 1.83 10.89
N PRO A 115 -6.53 2.53 12.02
CA PRO A 115 -5.53 2.50 13.05
C PRO A 115 -5.41 1.06 13.52
N GLN A 116 -4.36 0.36 13.10
CA GLN A 116 -4.01 -0.94 13.67
C GLN A 116 -3.93 -0.86 15.20
N GLY A 117 -3.71 0.34 15.74
CA GLY A 117 -3.86 0.67 17.15
C GLY A 117 -5.27 0.44 17.72
N ALA A 118 -6.37 0.73 17.00
CA ALA A 118 -7.73 0.57 17.52
C ALA A 118 -8.18 -0.89 17.55
N ARG A 119 -7.88 -1.69 16.52
CA ARG A 119 -8.15 -3.15 16.53
C ARG A 119 -7.29 -3.86 17.59
N LYS A 120 -5.98 -3.59 17.64
CA LYS A 120 -5.10 -4.14 18.69
C LYS A 120 -5.47 -3.65 20.08
N ALA A 121 -5.95 -2.40 20.24
CA ALA A 121 -6.42 -1.89 21.53
C ALA A 121 -7.75 -2.51 21.96
N ALA A 122 -8.68 -2.77 21.03
CA ALA A 122 -9.92 -3.46 21.31
C ALA A 122 -9.67 -4.93 21.72
N GLU A 123 -8.79 -5.62 20.99
CA GLU A 123 -8.37 -6.98 21.30
C GLU A 123 -7.63 -7.05 22.64
N LYS A 124 -6.71 -6.11 22.92
CA LYS A 124 -6.02 -6.01 24.22
C LYS A 124 -6.98 -5.70 25.38
N ARG A 125 -8.02 -4.87 25.16
CA ARG A 125 -9.06 -4.59 26.17
C ARG A 125 -9.93 -5.81 26.46
N MET A 126 -10.30 -6.58 25.43
CA MET A 126 -11.04 -7.83 25.61
C MET A 126 -10.18 -8.87 26.34
N ALA A 127 -8.90 -8.99 26.00
CA ALA A 127 -7.96 -9.89 26.68
C ALA A 127 -7.74 -9.51 28.16
N MET A 128 -7.64 -8.21 28.49
CA MET A 128 -7.54 -7.76 29.89
C MET A 128 -8.81 -8.07 30.69
N LYS A 129 -10.01 -7.89 30.11
CA LYS A 129 -11.26 -8.25 30.78
C LYS A 129 -11.39 -9.76 31.02
N ALA A 130 -10.91 -10.58 30.10
CA ALA A 130 -10.89 -12.04 30.26
C ALA A 130 -9.91 -12.48 31.37
N ASP A 131 -8.72 -11.86 31.43
CA ASP A 131 -7.74 -12.11 32.50
C ASP A 131 -8.27 -11.67 33.88
N GLU A 132 -8.96 -10.53 33.95
CA GLU A 132 -9.57 -10.03 35.17
C GLU A 132 -10.71 -10.95 35.67
N ALA A 133 -11.56 -11.43 34.77
CA ALA A 133 -12.61 -12.40 35.09
C ALA A 133 -12.02 -13.74 35.57
N PHE A 134 -10.93 -14.20 34.94
CA PHE A 134 -10.22 -15.41 35.34
C PHE A 134 -9.60 -15.27 36.74
N ARG A 135 -8.93 -14.14 37.03
CA ARG A 135 -8.37 -13.87 38.37
C ARG A 135 -9.45 -13.77 39.43
N ALA A 136 -10.59 -13.13 39.12
CA ALA A 136 -11.72 -13.05 40.03
C ALA A 136 -12.29 -14.44 40.36
N ALA A 137 -12.44 -15.31 39.35
CA ALA A 137 -12.89 -16.69 39.54
C ALA A 137 -11.89 -17.52 40.37
N MET A 138 -10.58 -17.38 40.10
CA MET A 138 -9.54 -18.09 40.86
C MET A 138 -9.47 -17.63 42.32
N LYS A 139 -9.66 -16.34 42.59
CA LYS A 139 -9.71 -15.79 43.97
C LYS A 139 -10.95 -16.26 44.73
N ALA A 140 -12.09 -16.40 44.05
CA ALA A 140 -13.31 -16.93 44.64
C ALA A 140 -13.18 -18.43 44.97
N ALA A 141 -12.52 -19.21 44.11
CA ALA A 141 -12.31 -20.65 44.32
C ALA A 141 -11.22 -20.95 45.38
N HIS A 142 -10.24 -20.06 45.54
CA HIS A 142 -9.10 -20.28 46.43
C HIS A 142 -8.78 -19.05 47.30
N PRO A 143 -9.58 -18.78 48.34
CA PRO A 143 -9.46 -17.55 49.14
C PRO A 143 -8.16 -17.45 49.97
N ASN A 144 -7.42 -18.55 50.15
CA ASN A 144 -6.17 -18.60 50.91
C ASN A 144 -4.89 -18.49 50.06
N ILE A 145 -4.99 -18.35 48.73
CA ILE A 145 -3.81 -18.09 47.89
C ILE A 145 -3.43 -16.62 48.09
N LYS A 146 -2.31 -16.37 48.80
CA LYS A 146 -1.66 -15.05 48.79
C LYS A 146 -1.24 -14.76 47.35
N ASP A 147 -1.61 -13.60 46.81
CA ASP A 147 -1.38 -13.16 45.43
C ASP A 147 0.08 -13.38 44.97
N GLY A 148 0.38 -14.57 44.44
CA GLY A 148 1.67 -14.92 43.84
C GLY A 148 1.83 -14.40 42.42
N PHE A 149 0.86 -13.62 41.93
CA PHE A 149 0.83 -13.02 40.58
C PHE A 149 1.51 -11.64 40.52
N ALA A 150 2.29 -11.26 41.53
CA ALA A 150 3.18 -10.13 41.43
C ALA A 150 4.26 -10.44 40.38
N ALA A 151 4.10 -9.86 39.19
CA ALA A 151 5.07 -9.72 38.12
C ALA A 151 6.18 -10.79 38.12
N THR A 152 5.93 -11.93 37.49
CA THR A 152 7.02 -12.72 36.92
C THR A 152 7.74 -11.81 35.92
N GLU A 153 8.85 -11.22 36.37
CA GLU A 153 9.84 -10.62 35.48
C GLU A 153 10.07 -11.59 34.31
N PRO A 154 10.15 -11.09 33.06
CA PRO A 154 10.42 -11.96 31.92
C PRO A 154 11.74 -12.67 32.20
N SER A 155 11.66 -13.98 32.43
CA SER A 155 12.79 -14.84 32.74
C SER A 155 13.96 -14.49 31.82
N ARG A 156 15.03 -13.96 32.42
CA ARG A 156 16.33 -13.79 31.77
C ARG A 156 16.62 -15.08 31.01
N SER A 157 16.76 -14.93 29.69
CA SER A 157 17.15 -15.96 28.75
C SER A 157 18.28 -16.80 29.34
N VAL A 158 18.00 -18.05 29.66
CA VAL A 158 19.04 -19.05 29.91
C VAL A 158 19.82 -19.18 28.59
N PRO A 159 21.13 -18.91 28.55
CA PRO A 159 21.89 -19.11 27.32
C PRO A 159 21.87 -20.61 26.99
N LEU A 160 21.29 -20.95 25.84
CA LEU A 160 21.37 -22.28 25.26
C LEU A 160 22.86 -22.60 25.07
N ARG A 161 23.41 -23.46 25.93
CA ARG A 161 24.70 -24.09 25.70
C ARG A 161 24.66 -24.75 24.32
N SER A 162 25.55 -24.30 23.45
CA SER A 162 25.80 -24.86 22.13
C SER A 162 25.98 -26.37 22.24
N LEU A 163 25.05 -27.13 21.65
CA LEU A 163 25.25 -28.55 21.42
C LEU A 163 26.41 -28.72 20.42
N PRO A 164 27.37 -29.63 20.67
CA PRO A 164 28.45 -29.88 19.72
C PRO A 164 27.87 -30.42 18.41
N ALA A 165 28.29 -29.82 17.30
CA ALA A 165 27.89 -30.24 15.97
C ALA A 165 28.34 -31.68 15.71
N THR A 166 27.38 -32.58 15.55
CA THR A 166 27.64 -33.93 15.05
C THR A 166 28.07 -33.80 13.60
N ILE A 167 29.35 -34.09 13.34
CA ILE A 167 29.96 -34.15 12.02
C ILE A 167 29.29 -35.31 11.27
N PHE A 168 28.34 -34.99 10.38
CA PHE A 168 27.77 -35.97 9.47
C PHE A 168 28.79 -36.22 8.34
N SER A 169 29.64 -37.23 8.55
CA SER A 169 30.61 -37.70 7.57
C SER A 169 29.87 -38.43 6.45
N SER A 170 29.63 -37.74 5.34
CA SER A 170 29.22 -38.31 4.07
C SER A 170 30.42 -39.02 3.42
N THR A 171 30.61 -40.31 3.74
CA THR A 171 31.46 -41.17 2.90
C THR A 171 30.68 -41.54 1.66
N GLY A 172 31.15 -41.01 0.52
CA GLY A 172 30.62 -41.27 -0.79
C GLY A 172 30.62 -42.75 -1.15
N VAL A 173 29.51 -43.18 -1.73
CA VAL A 173 29.46 -44.38 -2.58
C VAL A 173 29.73 -43.88 -4.00
N MET A 174 30.92 -44.20 -4.50
CA MET A 174 31.22 -44.15 -5.93
C MET A 174 30.79 -45.47 -6.58
N SER A 175 30.15 -45.31 -7.74
CA SER A 175 30.11 -46.21 -8.91
C SER A 175 29.51 -47.61 -8.76
#